data_AF-A0AA44NQ75-F1
#
_entry.id   AF-A0AA44NQ75-F1
#
_cell.length_a   1.000
_cell.length_b   1.000
_cell.length_c   1.000
_cell.angle_alpha   90.00
_cell.angle_beta   90.00
_cell.angle_gamma   90.00
#
_symmetry.space_group_name_H-M   'P 1'
#
loop_
_entity.id
_entity.type
_entity.pdbx_description
1 polymer ?
#
loop_
_entity_poly.entity_id
_entity_poly.type
_entity_poly.pdbx_seq_one_letter_code
_entity_poly.pdbx_strand_id
1 'polypeptide(L)'
;MRMTTRKKEILSFFEPEHRKWVTSEIGVPPLDVSGVAYLLHGTSSFDKNYQMESTRRTLEAMVQDGLLEKVISYERRQDTTQSGGGKGVWCNCSRYGLPGQCSVVRDDGDDRRPHIEGESIRID
;
A
#
# COMPACT_ATOMS: atom_id res chain seq x y z
N MET A 1 3.31 -11.27 -20.75
CA MET A 1 4.11 -10.22 -20.09
C MET A 1 5.56 -10.70 -19.90
N ARG A 2 6.57 -9.85 -20.10
CA ARG A 2 7.96 -10.16 -19.71
C ARG A 2 8.14 -9.91 -18.21
N MET A 3 8.57 -10.93 -17.47
CA MET A 3 8.96 -10.82 -16.08
C MET A 3 10.33 -10.14 -16.00
N THR A 4 10.37 -8.90 -15.51
CA THR A 4 11.60 -8.12 -15.35
C THR A 4 12.15 -8.28 -13.93
N THR A 5 13.43 -7.98 -13.73
CA THR A 5 14.07 -8.00 -12.41
C THR A 5 13.28 -7.18 -11.39
N ARG A 6 12.83 -5.98 -11.78
CA ARG A 6 12.03 -5.09 -10.92
C ARG A 6 10.69 -5.71 -10.50
N LYS A 7 10.00 -6.45 -11.38
CA LYS A 7 8.73 -7.11 -11.02
C LYS A 7 8.95 -8.25 -10.04
N LYS A 8 10.04 -9.01 -10.20
CA LYS A 8 10.42 -10.07 -9.25
C LYS A 8 10.75 -9.49 -7.88
N GLU A 9 11.47 -8.38 -7.84
CA GLU A 9 11.81 -7.66 -6.61
C GLU A 9 10.55 -7.11 -5.91
N ILE A 10 9.58 -6.57 -6.65
CA ILE A 10 8.29 -6.16 -6.05
C ILE A 10 7.55 -7.37 -5.47
N LEU A 11 7.53 -8.50 -6.18
CA LEU A 11 6.88 -9.72 -5.69
C LEU A 11 7.58 -10.29 -4.45
N SER A 12 8.91 -10.16 -4.36
CA SER A 12 9.65 -10.67 -3.20
C SER A 12 9.26 -9.93 -1.92
N PHE A 13 8.81 -8.67 -1.97
CA PHE A 13 8.29 -7.96 -0.79
C PHE A 13 7.05 -8.61 -0.16
N PHE A 14 6.30 -9.41 -0.93
CA PHE A 14 5.14 -10.16 -0.43
C PHE A 14 5.50 -11.56 0.09
N GLU A 15 6.75 -12.01 -0.07
CA GLU A 15 7.19 -13.31 0.41
C GLU A 15 7.23 -13.36 1.95
N PRO A 16 6.92 -14.51 2.57
CA PRO A 16 6.88 -14.65 4.03
C PRO A 16 8.20 -14.30 4.72
N GLU A 17 9.33 -14.58 4.05
CA GLU A 17 10.68 -14.28 4.52
C GLU A 17 10.90 -12.78 4.64
N HIS A 18 10.32 -12.00 3.71
CA HIS A 18 10.48 -10.56 3.66
C HIS A 18 9.40 -9.80 4.44
N ARG A 19 8.27 -10.44 4.74
CA ARG A 19 7.12 -9.81 5.39
C ARG A 19 7.47 -9.09 6.69
N LYS A 20 8.35 -9.65 7.53
CA LYS A 20 8.71 -9.05 8.83
C LYS A 20 9.40 -7.71 8.66
N TRP A 21 10.40 -7.62 7.78
CA TRP A 21 11.14 -6.38 7.59
C TRP A 21 10.33 -5.36 6.78
N VAL A 22 9.59 -5.81 5.75
CA VAL A 22 8.67 -4.94 4.99
C VAL A 22 7.62 -4.30 5.91
N THR A 23 7.05 -5.08 6.83
CA THR A 23 6.08 -4.57 7.81
C THR A 23 6.71 -3.57 8.77
N SER A 24 7.97 -3.77 9.16
CA SER A 24 8.71 -2.84 10.02
C SER A 24 9.00 -1.50 9.33
N GLU A 25 9.23 -1.50 8.03
CA GLU A 25 9.61 -0.31 7.27
C GLU A 25 8.41 0.50 6.79
N ILE A 26 7.43 -0.16 6.15
CA ILE A 26 6.34 0.51 5.43
C ILE A 26 4.94 0.07 5.88
N GLY A 27 4.87 -0.84 6.85
CA GLY A 27 3.61 -1.38 7.37
C GLY A 27 3.13 -2.64 6.65
N VAL A 28 2.03 -3.20 7.16
CA VAL A 28 1.45 -4.45 6.66
C VAL A 28 0.88 -4.28 5.24
N PRO A 29 1.00 -5.31 4.38
CA PRO A 29 0.26 -5.36 3.11
C PRO A 29 -1.25 -5.18 3.32
N PRO A 30 -1.96 -4.54 2.37
CA PRO A 30 -1.51 -4.16 1.02
C PRO A 30 -0.62 -2.89 0.99
N LEU A 31 0.39 -2.90 0.14
CA LEU A 31 1.46 -1.90 0.10
C LEU A 31 1.05 -0.70 -0.75
N ASP A 32 1.46 0.52 -0.37
CA ASP A 32 1.21 1.73 -1.16
C ASP A 32 2.35 2.04 -2.14
N VAL A 33 2.09 2.93 -3.10
CA VAL A 33 3.10 3.33 -4.10
C VAL A 33 4.34 3.92 -3.43
N SER A 34 4.16 4.77 -2.41
CA SER A 34 5.27 5.40 -1.68
C SER A 34 6.12 4.38 -0.94
N GLY A 35 5.52 3.41 -0.25
CA GLY A 35 6.24 2.35 0.42
C GLY A 35 7.03 1.48 -0.55
N VAL A 36 6.41 1.05 -1.66
CA VAL A 36 7.14 0.27 -2.67
C VAL A 36 8.26 1.09 -3.32
N ALA A 37 8.04 2.37 -3.60
CA ALA A 37 9.08 3.24 -4.15
C ALA A 37 10.25 3.43 -3.16
N TYR A 38 9.95 3.54 -1.86
CA TYR A 38 10.94 3.57 -0.80
C TYR A 38 11.76 2.29 -0.74
N LEU A 39 11.12 1.12 -0.83
CA LEU A 39 11.83 -0.16 -0.85
C LEU A 39 12.74 -0.33 -2.08
N LEU A 40 12.35 0.21 -3.23
CA LEU A 40 13.13 0.11 -4.47
C LEU A 40 14.25 1.15 -4.60
N HIS A 41 14.10 2.33 -3.98
CA HIS A 41 14.97 3.49 -4.24
C HIS A 41 15.52 4.17 -2.98
N GLY A 42 15.16 3.66 -1.80
CA GLY A 42 15.52 4.22 -0.49
C GLY A 42 14.88 5.58 -0.22
N THR A 43 15.40 6.30 0.78
CA THR A 43 14.94 7.64 1.19
C THR A 43 14.98 8.68 0.07
N SER A 44 15.79 8.45 -0.98
CA SER A 44 15.89 9.36 -2.12
C SER A 44 14.64 9.41 -3.01
N SER A 45 13.67 8.52 -2.77
CA SER A 45 12.42 8.42 -3.53
C SER A 45 11.42 9.53 -3.26
N PHE A 46 11.41 10.08 -2.04
CA PHE A 46 10.42 11.07 -1.63
C PHE A 46 10.60 12.41 -2.36
N ASP A 47 11.84 12.78 -2.69
CA ASP A 47 12.14 14.02 -3.40
C ASP A 47 12.07 13.88 -4.94
N LYS A 48 11.85 12.65 -5.44
CA LYS A 48 11.94 12.31 -6.87
C LYS A 48 10.61 11.79 -7.40
N ASN A 49 9.75 12.72 -7.81
CA ASN A 49 8.45 12.43 -8.42
C ASN A 49 8.52 11.39 -9.58
N TYR A 50 9.60 11.38 -10.36
CA TYR A 50 9.75 10.41 -11.45
C TYR A 50 9.88 8.96 -10.97
N GLN A 51 10.49 8.72 -9.80
CA GLN A 51 10.66 7.38 -9.23
C GLN A 51 9.32 6.83 -8.72
N MET A 52 8.55 7.71 -8.07
CA MET A 52 7.20 7.37 -7.61
C MET A 52 6.26 7.06 -8.79
N GLU A 53 6.28 7.89 -9.85
CA GLU A 53 5.49 7.62 -11.07
C GLU A 53 5.95 6.37 -11.82
N SER A 54 7.26 6.11 -11.88
CA SER A 54 7.78 4.88 -12.48
C SER A 54 7.33 3.63 -11.71
N THR A 55 7.32 3.71 -10.38
CA THR A 55 6.84 2.64 -9.50
C THR A 55 5.34 2.43 -9.67
N ARG A 56 4.54 3.51 -9.66
CA ARG A 56 3.10 3.46 -9.93
C ARG A 56 2.78 2.74 -11.23
N ARG A 57 3.41 3.14 -12.34
CA ARG A 57 3.21 2.50 -13.66
C ARG A 57 3.57 1.02 -13.65
N THR A 58 4.60 0.64 -12.90
CA THR A 58 5.02 -0.77 -12.77
C THR A 58 3.97 -1.58 -12.02
N LEU A 59 3.45 -1.03 -10.91
CA LEU A 59 2.39 -1.66 -10.11
C LEU A 59 1.08 -1.80 -10.90
N GLU A 60 0.66 -0.75 -11.62
CA GLU A 60 -0.53 -0.81 -12.50
C GLU A 60 -0.38 -1.87 -13.60
N ALA A 61 0.82 -1.98 -14.20
CA ALA A 61 1.08 -3.05 -15.18
C ALA A 61 0.99 -4.44 -14.54
N MET A 62 1.51 -4.62 -13.32
CA MET A 62 1.40 -5.89 -12.58
C MET A 62 -0.06 -6.23 -12.23
N VAL A 63 -0.90 -5.23 -11.95
CA VAL A 63 -2.34 -5.42 -11.76
C VAL A 63 -3.02 -5.83 -13.05
N GLN A 64 -2.72 -5.15 -14.16
CA GLN A 64 -3.27 -5.49 -15.47
C GLN A 64 -2.92 -6.93 -15.89
N ASP A 65 -1.74 -7.41 -15.52
CA ASP A 65 -1.28 -8.77 -15.79
C ASP A 65 -1.74 -9.80 -14.73
N GLY A 66 -2.54 -9.39 -13.74
CA GLY A 66 -3.13 -10.27 -12.73
C GLY A 66 -2.17 -10.77 -11.65
N LEU A 67 -0.98 -10.17 -11.53
CA LEU A 67 0.00 -10.52 -10.49
C LEU A 67 -0.29 -9.85 -9.15
N LEU A 68 -1.00 -8.72 -9.17
CA LEU A 68 -1.40 -7.95 -8.00
C LEU A 68 -2.86 -7.53 -8.13
N GLU A 69 -3.50 -7.29 -7.01
CA GLU A 69 -4.79 -6.63 -6.93
C GLU A 69 -4.63 -5.21 -6.39
N LYS A 70 -5.39 -4.27 -6.96
CA LYS A 70 -5.44 -2.89 -6.50
C LYS A 70 -6.68 -2.66 -5.65
N VAL A 71 -6.48 -2.12 -4.45
CA VAL A 71 -7.52 -1.68 -3.54
C VAL A 71 -7.41 -0.17 -3.37
N ILE A 72 -8.52 0.55 -3.48
CA ILE A 72 -8.57 1.96 -3.15
C ILE A 72 -9.02 2.07 -1.69
N SER A 73 -8.11 2.54 -0.86
CA SER A 73 -8.33 2.72 0.59
C SER A 73 -8.52 4.22 0.88
N TYR A 74 -9.52 4.56 1.69
CA TYR A 74 -9.70 5.94 2.14
C TYR A 74 -8.96 6.10 3.46
N GLU A 75 -7.83 6.81 3.44
CA GLU A 75 -6.90 6.85 4.57
C GLU A 75 -6.55 8.28 4.95
N ARG A 76 -6.26 8.49 6.23
CA ARG A 76 -5.84 9.78 6.77
C ARG A 76 -4.31 9.85 6.75
N ARG A 77 -3.74 10.72 5.91
CA ARG A 77 -2.29 10.94 5.81
C ARG A 77 -1.91 12.35 6.27
N GLN A 78 -0.69 12.53 6.74
CA GLN A 78 -0.18 13.85 7.08
C GLN A 78 -0.10 14.70 5.80
N ASP A 79 -0.67 15.90 5.83
CA ASP A 79 -0.58 16.85 4.74
C ASP A 79 0.85 17.42 4.71
N THR A 80 1.46 17.54 3.53
CA THR A 80 2.78 18.16 3.34
C THR A 80 2.84 19.62 3.83
N THR A 81 1.68 20.26 4.02
CA THR A 81 1.53 21.62 4.56
C THR A 81 1.42 21.65 6.09
N GLN A 82 1.18 20.51 6.75
CA GLN A 82 1.02 20.43 8.20
C GLN A 82 2.26 19.85 8.87
N SER A 83 3.04 20.70 9.53
CA SER A 83 4.07 20.28 10.47
C SER A 83 3.43 19.88 11.81
N GLY A 84 3.75 18.67 12.31
CA GLY A 84 3.29 18.17 13.62
C GLY A 84 1.99 17.36 13.61
N GLY A 85 1.39 17.16 14.81
CA GLY A 85 0.22 16.32 15.10
C GLY A 85 -1.12 16.85 14.57
N GLY A 86 -1.14 17.37 13.35
CA GLY A 86 -2.37 17.73 12.64
C GLY A 86 -3.26 16.51 12.42
N LYS A 87 -4.57 16.73 12.28
CA LYS A 87 -5.54 15.65 12.08
C LYS A 87 -5.30 14.85 10.80
N GLY A 88 -4.42 15.29 9.90
CA GLY A 88 -4.18 14.67 8.60
C GLY A 88 -5.34 14.92 7.63
N VAL A 89 -5.09 14.65 6.35
CA VAL A 89 -6.06 14.77 5.26
C VAL A 89 -6.49 13.37 4.83
N TRP A 90 -7.79 13.19 4.67
CA TRP A 90 -8.35 11.98 4.09
C TRP A 90 -8.09 11.96 2.58
N CYS A 91 -7.41 10.92 2.10
CA CYS A 91 -7.10 10.75 0.69
C CYS A 91 -7.34 9.31 0.22
N ASN A 92 -7.75 9.19 -1.04
CA ASN A 92 -7.84 7.90 -1.72
C ASN A 92 -6.43 7.39 -2.02
N CYS A 93 -6.01 6.35 -1.31
CA CYS A 93 -4.73 5.69 -1.47
C CYS A 93 -4.90 4.42 -2.30
N SER A 94 -4.08 4.29 -3.34
CA SER A 94 -3.97 3.02 -4.08
C SER A 94 -3.03 2.08 -3.33
N ARG A 95 -3.58 0.96 -2.85
CA ARG A 95 -2.89 -0.12 -2.18
C ARG A 95 -2.83 -1.34 -3.10
N TYR A 96 -1.72 -2.07 -3.08
CA TYR A 96 -1.46 -3.22 -3.94
C TYR A 96 -1.17 -4.45 -3.08
N GLY A 97 -1.89 -5.55 -3.34
CA GLY A 97 -1.77 -6.82 -2.62
C GLY A 97 -1.64 -8.00 -3.57
N LEU A 98 -1.27 -9.17 -3.05
CA LEU A 98 -1.37 -10.41 -3.81
C LEU A 98 -2.86 -10.75 -4.04
N PRO A 99 -3.21 -11.35 -5.20
CA PRO A 99 -4.58 -11.76 -5.47
C PRO A 99 -5.15 -12.67 -4.37
N GLY A 100 -6.40 -12.41 -3.98
CA GLY A 100 -7.06 -13.17 -2.91
C GLY A 100 -6.60 -12.86 -1.48
N GLN A 101 -5.69 -11.90 -1.27
CA GLN A 101 -5.36 -11.40 0.06
C GLN A 101 -6.31 -10.26 0.46
N CYS A 102 -7.40 -10.58 1.15
CA CYS A 102 -8.23 -9.58 1.82
C CYS A 102 -7.60 -9.20 3.18
N SER A 103 -7.11 -7.97 3.30
CA SER A 103 -6.73 -7.38 4.58
C SER A 103 -7.89 -6.50 5.07
N VAL A 104 -8.48 -6.88 6.20
CA VAL A 104 -9.50 -6.08 6.87
C VAL A 104 -8.78 -5.03 7.70
N VAL A 105 -8.93 -3.77 7.32
CA VAL A 105 -8.43 -2.63 8.09
C VAL A 105 -9.58 -2.12 8.97
N ARG A 106 -9.29 -1.82 10.24
CA ARG A 106 -10.28 -1.16 11.10
C ARG A 106 -10.56 0.23 10.55
N ASP A 107 -11.84 0.54 10.39
CA ASP A 107 -12.27 1.88 10.02
C ASP A 107 -12.13 2.79 11.25
N ASP A 108 -11.20 3.73 11.19
CA ASP A 108 -11.03 4.80 12.20
C ASP A 108 -11.80 6.08 11.79
N GLY A 109 -12.75 5.96 10.85
CA GLY A 109 -13.60 7.04 10.36
C GLY A 109 -14.46 7.70 11.45
N ASP A 110 -14.66 9.01 11.32
CA ASP A 110 -15.65 9.79 12.08
C ASP A 110 -17.04 9.14 11.96
N ASP A 111 -17.82 9.12 13.06
CA ASP A 111 -19.10 8.40 13.33
C ASP A 111 -20.24 8.60 12.30
N ARG A 112 -19.97 9.21 11.15
CA ARG A 112 -20.91 9.57 10.09
C ARG A 112 -21.35 8.41 9.21
N ARG A 113 -20.67 7.26 9.27
CA ARG A 113 -21.11 6.03 8.61
C ARG A 113 -21.29 4.94 9.67
N PRO A 114 -22.40 4.19 9.65
CA PRO A 114 -22.58 3.10 10.59
C PRO A 114 -21.46 2.07 10.38
N HIS A 115 -20.68 1.84 11.43
CA HIS A 115 -19.74 0.74 11.53
C HIS A 115 -20.50 -0.58 11.36
N ILE A 116 -19.82 -1.61 10.84
CA ILE A 116 -20.37 -2.97 10.88
C ILE A 116 -20.41 -3.39 12.35
N GLU A 117 -21.57 -3.27 12.98
CA GLU A 117 -21.82 -3.73 14.34
C GLU A 117 -21.98 -5.25 14.34
N GLY A 118 -21.23 -5.95 15.21
CA GLY A 118 -21.34 -7.40 15.41
C GLY A 118 -19.99 -8.10 15.60
N GLU A 119 -20.05 -9.37 16.03
CA GLU A 119 -18.88 -10.25 16.03
C GLU A 119 -18.52 -10.62 14.59
N SER A 120 -17.27 -10.36 14.19
CA SER A 120 -16.74 -10.82 12.91
C SER A 120 -15.92 -12.09 13.12
N ILE A 121 -16.26 -13.13 12.37
CA ILE A 121 -15.52 -14.39 12.36
C ILE A 121 -14.68 -14.38 11.09
N ARG A 122 -13.35 -14.45 11.25
CA ARG A 122 -12.46 -14.70 10.12
C ARG A 122 -12.64 -16.16 9.73
N ILE A 123 -13.18 -16.39 8.54
CA ILE A 123 -13.30 -17.74 7.98
C ILE A 123 -11.93 -18.05 7.35
N ASP A 124 -11.26 -19.09 7.85
CA ASP A 124 -10.01 -19.62 7.31
C ASP A 124 -10.22 -20.36 5.97
#